data_AF-A0A3L7Y007-F1
#
_entry.id   AF-A0A3L7Y007-F1
#
_cell.length_a   1.000
_cell.length_b   1.000
_cell.length_c   1.000
_cell.angle_alpha   90.00
_cell.angle_beta   90.00
_cell.angle_gamma   90.00
#
_symmetry.space_group_name_H-M   'P 1'
#
loop_
_entity.id
_entity.type
_entity.pdbx_description
1 polymer ?
#
loop_
_entity_poly.entity_id
_entity_poly.type
_entity_poly.pdbx_seq_one_letter_code
_entity_poly.pdbx_strand_id
1 'polypeptide(L)' 'MTTTLQLAEMRRNYAARALDLADLDANPFAQFDHWMREAIETQVIEPNAMTLATADAAGRPAVRTVLLKGF' A
#
# COMPACT_ATOMS: atom_id res chain seq x y z
N MET A 1 32.07 1.41 24.07
CA MET A 1 31.92 2.17 22.81
C MET A 1 30.49 1.98 22.35
N THR A 2 29.65 2.97 22.62
CA THR A 2 28.18 2.84 22.56
C THR A 2 27.72 2.87 21.11
N THR A 3 27.03 1.81 20.72
CA THR A 3 26.37 1.58 19.43
C THR A 3 25.32 2.66 19.19
N THR A 4 25.75 3.83 18.70
CA THR A 4 24.89 4.76 17.99
C THR A 4 24.63 4.12 16.63
N LEU A 5 23.80 3.07 16.59
CA LEU A 5 23.18 2.59 15.37
C LEU A 5 22.63 3.84 14.71
N GLN A 6 23.24 4.25 13.60
CA GLN A 6 22.90 5.50 12.94
C GLN A 6 21.47 5.36 12.42
N LEU A 7 20.49 5.78 13.21
CA LEU A 7 19.07 5.81 12.81
C LEU A 7 18.90 6.51 11.45
N ALA A 8 19.80 7.44 11.13
CA ALA A 8 19.90 8.10 9.83
C ALA A 8 20.13 7.13 8.65
N GLU A 9 20.90 6.05 8.83
CA GLU A 9 21.21 5.05 7.80
C GLU A 9 20.03 4.07 7.55
N MET A 10 19.06 3.98 8.48
CA MET A 10 17.86 3.15 8.29
C MET A 10 16.85 3.76 7.33
N ARG A 11 17.05 5.02 6.91
CA ARG A 11 16.15 5.72 5.98
C ARG A 11 16.22 5.05 4.61
N ARG A 12 15.20 4.27 4.28
CA ARG A 12 15.00 3.81 2.91
C ARG A 12 14.68 5.02 2.02
N ASN A 13 15.28 5.05 0.84
CA ASN A 13 14.87 6.00 -0.18
C ASN A 13 13.54 5.54 -0.77
N TYR A 14 12.46 6.26 -0.46
CA TYR A 14 11.11 6.01 -0.98
C TYR A 14 10.82 6.77 -2.28
N ALA A 15 11.84 7.38 -2.91
CA ALA A 15 11.69 8.03 -4.21
C ALA A 15 11.53 6.97 -5.32
N ALA A 16 10.34 6.39 -5.38
CA ALA A 16 9.86 5.68 -6.56
C ALA A 16 9.43 6.69 -7.64
N ARG A 17 8.84 6.18 -8.72
CA ARG A 17 8.23 6.99 -9.78
C ARG A 17 7.21 7.96 -9.19
N ALA A 18 7.22 9.20 -9.67
CA ALA A 18 6.23 10.19 -9.29
C ALA A 18 4.83 9.79 -9.79
N LEU A 19 3.81 10.14 -9.01
CA LEU A 19 2.40 9.99 -9.39
C LEU A 19 1.91 11.32 -9.97
N ASP A 20 1.58 11.35 -11.25
CA ASP A 20 0.96 12.50 -11.91
C ASP A 20 -0.52 12.21 -12.20
N LEU A 21 -1.39 13.19 -11.95
CA LEU A 21 -2.82 13.09 -12.25
C LEU A 21 -3.09 12.88 -13.74
N ALA A 22 -2.24 13.43 -14.61
CA ALA A 22 -2.36 13.27 -16.05
C ALA A 22 -2.14 11.82 -16.52
N ASP A 23 -1.45 11.00 -15.72
CA ASP A 23 -1.17 9.60 -16.02
C ASP A 23 -2.25 8.64 -15.46
N LEU A 24 -3.25 9.16 -14.74
CA LEU A 24 -4.30 8.34 -14.13
C LEU A 24 -5.48 8.10 -15.07
N ASP A 25 -6.00 6.88 -15.03
CA ASP A 25 -7.30 6.56 -15.61
C ASP A 25 -8.40 7.32 -14.86
N ALA A 26 -9.33 7.91 -15.63
CA ALA A 26 -10.47 8.63 -15.06
C ALA A 26 -11.45 7.68 -14.33
N ASN A 27 -11.46 6.39 -14.70
CA ASN A 27 -12.17 5.36 -13.99
C ASN A 27 -11.29 4.78 -12.86
N PRO A 28 -11.65 4.99 -11.58
CA PRO A 28 -10.84 4.53 -10.45
C PRO A 28 -10.73 3.00 -10.38
N PHE A 29 -11.72 2.25 -10.88
CA PHE A 29 -11.65 0.79 -10.91
C PHE A 29 -10.66 0.29 -11.97
N ALA A 30 -10.60 0.96 -13.13
CA ALA A 30 -9.60 0.66 -14.15
C ALA A 30 -8.19 1.03 -13.67
N GLN A 31 -8.04 2.17 -12.98
CA GLN A 31 -6.76 2.55 -12.37
C GLN A 31 -6.29 1.54 -11.32
N PHE A 32 -7.21 1.04 -10.48
CA PHE A 32 -6.91 0.01 -9.50
C PHE A 32 -6.47 -1.30 -10.17
N ASP A 33 -7.16 -1.74 -11.24
CA ASP A 33 -6.76 -2.93 -12.01
C ASP A 33 -5.34 -2.78 -12.57
N HIS A 34 -5.01 -1.62 -13.14
CA HIS A 34 -3.65 -1.34 -13.62
C HIS A 34 -2.59 -1.51 -12.53
N TRP A 35 -2.81 -0.92 -11.34
CA TRP A 35 -1.86 -1.06 -10.24
C TRP A 35 -1.79 -2.48 -9.66
N MET A 36 -2.93 -3.17 -9.57
CA MET A 36 -2.95 -4.56 -9.12
C MET A 36 -2.15 -5.46 -10.06
N ARG A 37 -2.31 -5.28 -11.38
CA ARG A 37 -1.53 -6.01 -12.40
C ARG A 37 -0.05 -5.70 -12.28
N GLU A 38 0.33 -4.43 -12.16
CA GLU A 38 1.73 -4.04 -11.97
C GLU A 38 2.34 -4.69 -10.71
N ALA A 39 1.61 -4.70 -9.59
CA ALA A 39 2.06 -5.35 -8.36
C ALA A 39 2.25 -6.88 -8.53
N ILE A 40 1.37 -7.54 -9.30
CA ILE A 40 1.50 -8.97 -9.63
C ILE A 40 2.71 -9.21 -10.55
N GLU A 41 2.86 -8.42 -11.61
CA GLU A 41 3.93 -8.54 -12.60
C GLU A 41 5.31 -8.28 -11.99
N THR A 42 5.40 -7.33 -11.05
CA THR A 42 6.61 -7.01 -10.29
C THR A 42 6.84 -7.92 -9.08
N GLN A 43 5.99 -8.93 -8.89
CA GLN A 43 6.09 -9.95 -7.84
C GLN A 43 6.11 -9.36 -6.42
N VAL A 44 5.28 -8.34 -6.17
CA VAL A 44 5.02 -7.86 -4.81
C VAL A 44 4.50 -9.01 -3.96
N ILE A 45 4.98 -9.11 -2.72
CA ILE A 45 4.55 -10.15 -1.78
C ILE A 45 3.11 -9.84 -1.35
N GLU A 46 2.21 -10.82 -1.53
CA GLU A 46 0.79 -10.73 -1.12
C GLU A 46 0.09 -9.45 -1.64
N PRO A 47 0.05 -9.19 -2.97
CA PRO A 47 -0.43 -7.92 -3.53
C PRO A 47 -1.93 -7.68 -3.28
N ASN A 48 -2.68 -8.73 -2.94
CA ASN A 48 -4.09 -8.65 -2.57
C ASN A 48 -4.33 -8.56 -1.05
N ALA A 49 -3.28 -8.51 -0.22
CA ALA A 49 -3.42 -8.27 1.21
C ALA A 49 -3.83 -6.82 1.49
N MET A 50 -4.84 -6.64 2.33
CA MET A 50 -5.40 -5.34 2.67
C MET A 50 -5.52 -5.17 4.17
N THR A 51 -5.32 -3.94 4.63
CA THR A 51 -5.58 -3.55 6.03
C THR A 51 -7.00 -2.99 6.12
N LEU A 52 -7.92 -3.77 6.66
CA LEU A 52 -9.32 -3.39 6.81
C LEU A 52 -9.56 -2.76 8.18
N ALA A 53 -9.95 -1.48 8.17
CA ALA A 53 -10.45 -0.77 9.33
C ALA A 53 -11.98 -0.85 9.40
N THR A 54 -12.51 -1.18 10.57
CA THR A 54 -13.95 -1.15 10.89
C THR A 54 -14.16 -0.38 12.19
N ALA A 55 -15.31 0.24 12.38
CA ALA A 55 -15.66 0.86 13.66
C ALA A 55 -16.92 0.22 14.24
N ASP A 56 -17.00 0.13 15.57
CA ASP A 56 -18.24 -0.23 16.24
C ASP A 56 -19.25 0.93 16.26
N ALA A 57 -20.43 0.71 16.84
CA ALA A 57 -21.48 1.74 16.92
C ALA A 57 -21.07 2.98 17.74
N ALA A 58 -20.05 2.88 18.59
CA ALA A 58 -19.47 3.99 19.34
C ALA A 58 -18.33 4.69 18.59
N GLY A 59 -18.03 4.25 17.35
CA GLY A 59 -16.95 4.80 16.53
C GLY A 59 -15.56 4.29 16.90
N ARG A 60 -15.44 3.24 17.74
CA ARG A 60 -14.12 2.71 18.12
C ARG A 60 -13.53 1.87 16.99
N PRO A 61 -12.36 2.24 16.43
CA PRO A 61 -11.77 1.54 15.30
C PRO A 61 -11.10 0.22 15.72
N ALA A 62 -11.20 -0.77 14.85
CA ALA A 62 -10.45 -2.02 14.88
C ALA A 62 -9.87 -2.29 13.49
N VAL A 63 -8.65 -2.84 13.44
CA VAL A 63 -7.90 -3.04 12.19
C VAL A 63 -7.41 -4.48 12.10
N ARG A 64 -7.52 -5.10 10.92
CA ARG A 64 -6.96 -6.43 10.65
C ARG A 64 -6.49 -6.56 9.21
N THR A 65 -5.59 -7.51 8.96
CA THR A 65 -5.25 -7.93 7.60
C THR A 65 -6.29 -8.91 7.06
N VAL A 66 -6.73 -8.70 5.83
CA VAL A 66 -7.61 -9.59 5.05
C VAL A 66 -7.05 -9.77 3.63
N LEU A 67 -7.58 -10.73 2.88
CA LEU A 67 -7.24 -10.92 1.46
C LEU A 67 -8.41 -10.49 0.57
N LEU A 68 -8.15 -9.60 -0.38
CA LEU A 68 -9.10 -9.30 -1.45
C LEU A 68 -9.26 -10.52 -2.35
N LYS A 69 -10.52 -10.89 -2.64
CA LYS A 69 -10.87 -12.06 -3.46
C LYS A 69 -11.42 -11.71 -4.85
N GLY A 70 -11.84 -10.47 -5.06
CA GLY A 70 -12.36 -9.98 -6.33
C GLY A 70 -12.73 -8.50 -6.26
N PHE A 71 -12.77 -7.85 -7.43
CA PHE A 71 -13.13 -6.46 -7.64
C PHE A 71 -13.60 -6.24 -9.08
#